data_AF-A0A087C2S1-F1
#
_entry.id   AF-A0A087C2S1-F1
#
_cell.length_a   1.000
_cell.length_b   1.000
_cell.length_c   1.000
_cell.angle_alpha   90.00
_cell.angle_beta   90.00
_cell.angle_gamma   90.00
#
_symmetry.space_group_name_H-M   'P 1'
#
loop_
_entity.id
_entity.type
_entity.pdbx_description
1 polymer ?
#
loop_
_entity_poly.entity_id
_entity_poly.type
_entity_poly.pdbx_seq_one_letter_code
_entity_poly.pdbx_strand_id
1 'polypeptide(L)'
;MDTTLLFTAALQLPDPWRVSGVELRDGEGGGRESHITIGFEPGSRFSCPHAQCGREACPMHDVRNRVWRHLNFFRYKAFIHAGVPRVSCPEHGVRAVPVPWARPGSGSTLLFEAMVVEPAKSQPVADIAGQVGEHDTGCGG
;
A
#
# COMPACT_ATOMS: atom_id res chain seq x y z
N MET A 1 9.24 -10.96 20.48
CA MET A 1 9.27 -9.76 19.62
C MET A 1 7.91 -9.68 18.95
N ASP A 2 7.22 -8.55 19.05
CA ASP A 2 5.85 -8.42 18.55
C ASP A 2 5.81 -8.45 17.01
N THR A 3 4.93 -9.26 16.43
CA THR A 3 4.82 -9.45 14.98
C THR A 3 4.59 -8.13 14.25
N THR A 4 3.78 -7.23 14.81
CA THR A 4 3.47 -5.96 14.16
C THR A 4 4.68 -5.02 14.15
N LEU A 5 5.51 -5.04 15.20
CA LEU A 5 6.77 -4.29 15.24
C LEU A 5 7.77 -4.81 14.21
N LEU A 6 7.89 -6.14 14.06
CA LEU A 6 8.75 -6.74 13.04
C LEU A 6 8.35 -6.30 11.63
N PHE A 7 7.06 -6.37 11.30
CA PHE A 7 6.59 -5.98 9.97
C PHE A 7 6.65 -4.48 9.73
N THR A 8 6.43 -3.66 10.75
CA THR A 8 6.64 -2.19 10.67
C THR A 8 8.09 -1.88 10.29
N ALA A 9 9.05 -2.54 10.95
CA ALA A 9 10.47 -2.36 10.66
C ALA A 9 10.85 -2.93 9.27
N ALA A 10 10.34 -4.11 8.91
CA ALA A 10 10.64 -4.75 7.63
C ALA A 10 10.12 -3.95 6.44
N LEU A 11 8.95 -3.32 6.57
CA LEU A 11 8.37 -2.43 5.57
C LEU A 11 8.96 -1.01 5.63
N GLN A 12 9.86 -0.74 6.57
CA GLN A 12 10.51 0.57 6.78
C GLN A 12 9.50 1.72 6.88
N LEU A 13 8.40 1.49 7.60
CA LEU A 13 7.33 2.48 7.69
C LEU A 13 7.79 3.70 8.51
N PRO A 14 7.76 4.92 7.95
CA PRO A 14 8.05 6.12 8.70
C PRO A 14 6.88 6.45 9.63
N ASP A 15 7.14 7.23 10.68
CA ASP A 15 6.09 7.88 11.44
C ASP A 15 5.12 8.67 10.53
N PRO A 16 3.81 8.65 10.81
CA PRO A 16 3.13 7.97 11.93
C PRO A 16 2.65 6.54 11.61
N TRP A 17 3.08 5.94 10.50
CA TRP A 17 2.53 4.68 9.99
C TRP A 17 3.07 3.48 10.75
N ARG A 18 2.18 2.55 11.12
CA ARG A 18 2.52 1.33 11.85
C ARG A 18 1.67 0.17 11.35
N VAL A 19 2.24 -1.03 11.34
CA VAL A 19 1.45 -2.24 11.17
C VAL A 19 0.62 -2.44 12.44
N SER A 20 -0.68 -2.66 12.28
CA SER A 20 -1.62 -2.92 13.38
C SER A 20 -2.10 -4.36 13.41
N GLY A 21 -1.88 -5.12 12.34
CA GLY A 21 -2.24 -6.53 12.28
C GLY A 21 -1.61 -7.23 11.08
N VAL A 22 -1.32 -8.52 11.25
CA VAL A 22 -0.87 -9.42 10.18
C VAL A 22 -1.64 -10.71 10.32
N GLU A 23 -2.25 -11.16 9.23
CA GLU A 23 -3.04 -12.39 9.20
C GLU A 23 -2.78 -13.17 7.91
N LEU A 24 -2.84 -14.49 8.01
CA LEU A 24 -2.85 -15.37 6.85
C LEU A 24 -4.29 -15.76 6.56
N ARG A 25 -4.76 -15.43 5.36
CA ARG A 25 -6.10 -15.79 4.88
C ARG A 25 -5.99 -16.87 3.82
N ASP A 26 -7.09 -17.58 3.60
CA ASP A 26 -7.23 -18.43 2.42
C ASP A 26 -7.49 -17.55 1.21
N GLY A 27 -6.69 -17.73 0.17
CA GLY A 27 -6.81 -17.04 -1.11
C GLY A 27 -7.48 -17.90 -2.17
N GLU A 28 -7.58 -17.33 -3.37
CA GLU A 28 -8.08 -18.08 -4.52
C GLU A 28 -7.19 -19.29 -4.84
N GLY A 29 -7.81 -20.39 -5.30
CA GLY A 29 -7.10 -21.61 -5.67
C GLY A 29 -6.54 -22.42 -4.49
N GLY A 30 -6.98 -22.17 -3.25
CA GLY A 30 -6.55 -22.91 -2.06
C GLY A 30 -5.16 -22.52 -1.55
N GLY A 31 -4.61 -21.41 -2.05
CA GLY A 31 -3.39 -20.80 -1.53
C GLY A 31 -3.62 -20.06 -0.21
N ARG A 32 -2.52 -19.70 0.47
CA ARG A 32 -2.56 -18.76 1.60
C ARG A 32 -2.06 -17.39 1.14
N GLU A 33 -2.66 -16.34 1.69
CA GLU A 33 -2.34 -14.95 1.40
C GLU A 33 -2.03 -14.21 2.71
N SER A 34 -1.00 -13.36 2.68
CA SER A 34 -0.60 -12.52 3.81
C SER A 34 -1.31 -11.17 3.71
N HIS A 35 -2.18 -10.86 4.68
CA HIS A 35 -2.88 -9.59 4.77
C HIS A 35 -2.25 -8.77 5.90
N ILE A 36 -1.65 -7.64 5.55
CA ILE A 36 -0.96 -6.75 6.47
C ILE A 36 -1.78 -5.48 6.59
N THR A 37 -2.26 -5.17 7.79
CA THR A 37 -3.01 -3.94 8.05
C THR A 37 -2.06 -2.87 8.56
N ILE A 38 -2.03 -1.74 7.88
CA ILE A 38 -1.28 -0.54 8.27
C ILE A 38 -2.27 0.52 8.74
N GLY A 39 -2.02 1.03 9.94
CA GLY A 39 -2.68 2.19 10.50
C GLY A 39 -1.71 3.34 10.74
N PHE A 40 -2.22 4.36 11.40
CA PHE A 40 -1.43 5.48 11.92
C PHE A 40 -1.87 5.78 13.35
N GLU A 41 -0.98 6.33 14.16
CA GLU A 41 -1.25 6.61 15.56
C GLU A 41 -2.44 7.58 15.74
N PRO A 42 -3.33 7.34 16.73
CA PRO A 42 -4.38 8.29 17.08
C PRO A 42 -3.80 9.68 17.36
N GLY A 43 -4.45 10.72 16.86
CA GLY A 43 -3.94 12.09 17.01
C GLY A 43 -2.82 12.46 16.04
N SER A 44 -2.46 11.58 15.10
CA SER A 44 -1.60 11.96 13.97
C SER A 44 -2.12 13.22 13.26
N ARG A 45 -1.18 14.06 12.84
CA ARG A 45 -1.45 15.25 12.02
C ARG A 45 -0.82 15.03 10.66
N PHE A 46 -1.51 15.48 9.62
CA PHE A 46 -1.04 15.34 8.25
C PHE A 46 -1.05 16.68 7.55
N SER A 47 0.02 16.93 6.81
CA SER A 47 0.19 18.13 6.00
C SER A 47 -0.72 18.10 4.77
N CYS A 48 -1.00 19.28 4.21
CA CYS A 48 -1.63 19.38 2.90
C CYS A 48 -0.75 18.66 1.86
N PRO A 49 -1.30 17.72 1.06
CA PRO A 49 -0.55 17.03 0.02
C PRO A 49 -0.09 17.93 -1.14
N HIS A 50 -0.59 19.15 -1.23
CA HIS A 50 -0.20 20.08 -2.27
C HIS A 50 1.18 20.65 -1.98
N ALA A 51 2.13 20.41 -2.89
CA ALA A 51 3.56 20.71 -2.71
C ALA A 51 3.86 22.17 -2.34
N GLN A 52 3.04 23.12 -2.79
CA GLN A 52 3.24 24.56 -2.56
C GLN A 52 2.39 25.13 -1.42
N CYS A 53 1.58 24.31 -0.73
CA CYS A 53 0.72 24.80 0.36
C CYS A 53 1.47 24.91 1.69
N GLY A 54 2.32 23.93 2.02
CA GLY A 54 3.16 23.94 3.23
C GLY A 54 2.42 23.81 4.57
N ARG A 55 1.08 23.72 4.59
CA ARG A 55 0.30 23.62 5.84
C ARG A 55 0.48 22.24 6.49
N GLU A 56 0.96 22.19 7.73
CA GLU A 56 1.42 20.95 8.38
C GLU A 56 0.36 20.19 9.19
N ALA A 57 -0.76 20.84 9.52
CA ALA A 57 -1.80 20.25 10.38
C ALA A 57 -3.21 20.53 9.86
N CYS A 58 -3.53 20.03 8.67
CA CYS A 58 -4.88 20.13 8.14
C CYS A 58 -5.86 19.22 8.93
N PRO A 59 -7.10 19.66 9.21
CA PRO A 59 -8.09 18.82 9.86
C PRO A 59 -8.39 17.59 9.01
N MET A 60 -8.48 16.43 9.66
CA MET A 60 -8.89 15.19 9.01
C MET A 60 -10.37 15.28 8.63
N HIS A 61 -10.67 15.02 7.37
CA HIS A 61 -12.02 15.01 6.83
C HIS A 61 -12.66 13.63 6.99
N ASP A 62 -12.04 12.60 6.42
CA ASP A 62 -12.44 11.20 6.56
C ASP A 62 -11.26 10.27 6.27
N VAL A 63 -11.46 8.96 6.45
CA VAL A 63 -10.48 7.92 6.14
C VAL A 63 -11.08 6.98 5.11
N ARG A 64 -10.30 6.63 4.07
CA ARG A 64 -10.72 5.71 3.01
C ARG A 64 -9.86 4.47 3.01
N ASN A 65 -10.47 3.32 3.28
CA ASN A 65 -9.79 2.04 3.23
C ASN A 65 -9.43 1.68 1.79
N ARG A 66 -8.20 1.23 1.60
CA ARG A 66 -7.65 0.78 0.33
C ARG A 66 -6.81 -0.47 0.54
N VAL A 67 -6.69 -1.25 -0.52
CA VAL A 67 -5.89 -2.46 -0.57
C VAL A 67 -4.87 -2.33 -1.70
N TRP A 68 -3.64 -2.77 -1.45
CA TRP A 68 -2.59 -2.81 -2.45
C TRP A 68 -1.98 -4.20 -2.55
N ARG A 69 -1.74 -4.66 -3.77
CA ARG A 69 -0.87 -5.81 -4.03
C ARG A 69 0.58 -5.44 -3.66
N HIS A 70 1.16 -6.21 -2.74
CA HIS A 70 2.55 -6.05 -2.32
C HIS A 70 3.40 -7.23 -2.80
N LEU A 71 4.71 -7.20 -2.51
CA LEU A 71 5.59 -8.33 -2.77
C LEU A 71 5.14 -9.58 -2.02
N ASN A 72 5.32 -10.74 -2.65
CA ASN A 72 5.03 -12.01 -1.99
C ASN A 72 5.87 -12.11 -0.71
N PHE A 73 5.21 -12.44 0.39
CA PHE A 73 5.91 -12.87 1.60
C PHE A 73 6.14 -14.37 1.47
N PHE A 74 7.38 -14.74 1.16
CA PHE A 74 7.74 -16.09 0.73
C PHE A 74 6.95 -16.49 -0.53
N ARG A 75 6.17 -17.58 -0.44
CA ARG A 75 5.31 -18.08 -1.52
C ARG A 75 3.88 -17.52 -1.48
N TYR A 76 3.56 -16.71 -0.47
CA TYR A 76 2.21 -16.23 -0.24
C TYR A 76 2.03 -14.86 -0.89
N LYS A 77 0.97 -14.71 -1.69
CA LYS A 77 0.56 -13.38 -2.17
C LYS A 77 0.34 -12.48 -0.97
N ALA A 78 0.72 -11.22 -1.07
CA ALA A 78 0.59 -10.30 0.04
C ALA A 78 -0.18 -9.05 -0.35
N PHE A 79 -1.03 -8.61 0.57
CA PHE A 79 -1.88 -7.46 0.42
C PHE A 79 -1.73 -6.53 1.60
N ILE A 80 -1.44 -5.25 1.31
CA ILE A 80 -1.44 -4.20 2.33
C ILE A 80 -2.84 -3.60 2.38
N HIS A 81 -3.42 -3.55 3.57
CA HIS A 81 -4.70 -2.92 3.87
C HIS A 81 -4.40 -1.66 4.67
N ALA A 82 -4.87 -0.50 4.24
CA ALA A 82 -4.69 0.72 5.04
C ALA A 82 -5.86 1.69 4.87
N GLY A 83 -6.17 2.37 5.97
CA GLY A 83 -7.00 3.56 5.96
C GLY A 83 -6.17 4.76 5.51
N VAL A 84 -6.46 5.32 4.35
CA VAL A 84 -5.80 6.55 3.86
C VAL A 84 -6.58 7.76 4.35
N PRO A 85 -6.00 8.60 5.22
CA PRO A 85 -6.66 9.82 5.67
C PRO A 85 -6.76 10.81 4.52
N ARG A 86 -7.91 11.49 4.45
CA ARG A 86 -8.10 12.67 3.62
C ARG A 86 -8.21 13.87 4.53
N VAL A 87 -7.46 14.92 4.23
CA VAL A 87 -7.44 16.17 5.00
C VAL A 87 -8.18 17.26 4.25
N SER A 88 -8.87 18.13 4.97
CA SER A 88 -9.52 19.31 4.41
C SER A 88 -8.57 20.49 4.49
N CYS A 89 -8.09 20.95 3.32
CA CYS A 89 -7.33 22.18 3.20
C CYS A 89 -8.28 23.30 2.75
N PRO A 90 -8.29 24.47 3.40
CA PRO A 90 -9.17 25.58 3.01
C PRO A 90 -8.87 26.11 1.59
N GLU A 91 -7.63 25.97 1.11
CA GLU A 91 -7.21 26.43 -0.22
C GLU A 91 -7.37 25.36 -1.30
N HIS A 92 -7.07 24.09 -0.98
CA HIS A 92 -6.94 23.01 -1.97
C HIS A 92 -8.06 21.96 -1.89
N GLY A 93 -9.03 22.17 -0.98
CA GLY A 93 -10.12 21.27 -0.69
C GLY A 93 -9.69 19.98 0.02
N VAL A 94 -10.54 18.96 -0.08
CA VAL A 94 -10.29 17.64 0.51
C VAL A 94 -9.30 16.87 -0.35
N ARG A 95 -8.17 16.44 0.22
CA ARG A 95 -7.10 15.71 -0.47
C ARG A 95 -6.65 14.50 0.33
N ALA A 96 -6.40 13.38 -0.35
CA ALA A 96 -5.83 12.18 0.27
C ALA A 96 -4.34 12.40 0.57
N VAL A 97 -3.93 12.01 1.78
CA VAL A 97 -2.53 12.05 2.21
C VAL A 97 -1.72 11.04 1.40
N PRO A 98 -0.52 11.40 0.90
CA PRO A 98 0.36 10.45 0.23
C PRO A 98 0.80 9.37 1.21
N VAL A 99 0.73 8.11 0.78
CA VAL A 99 1.25 6.97 1.54
C VAL A 99 2.65 6.62 1.05
N PRO A 100 3.58 6.21 1.93
CA PRO A 100 4.97 5.97 1.54
C PRO A 100 5.17 4.74 0.65
N TRP A 101 4.23 3.79 0.64
CA TRP A 101 4.37 2.52 -0.09
C TRP A 101 3.71 2.50 -1.48
N ALA A 102 2.94 3.52 -1.89
CA ALA A 102 2.21 3.48 -3.16
C ALA A 102 2.02 4.86 -3.79
N ARG A 103 1.97 4.89 -5.13
CA ARG A 103 1.61 6.10 -5.89
C ARG A 103 0.13 6.44 -5.71
N PRO A 104 -0.26 7.73 -5.82
CA PRO A 104 -1.67 8.11 -5.90
C PRO A 104 -2.39 7.31 -7.00
N GLY A 105 -3.53 6.71 -6.66
CA GLY A 105 -4.33 5.91 -7.59
C GLY A 105 -3.82 4.49 -7.88
N SER A 106 -2.59 4.13 -7.51
CA SER A 106 -2.07 2.77 -7.78
C SER A 106 -2.78 1.72 -6.92
N GLY A 107 -3.05 0.56 -7.51
CA GLY A 107 -3.55 -0.66 -6.84
C GLY A 107 -2.42 -1.56 -6.32
N SER A 108 -1.17 -1.18 -6.51
CA SER A 108 0.01 -1.94 -6.09
C SER A 108 0.99 -1.05 -5.33
N THR A 109 1.88 -1.68 -4.58
CA THR A 109 2.95 -0.96 -3.89
C THR A 109 4.12 -0.63 -4.83
N LEU A 110 4.88 0.41 -4.50
CA LEU A 110 6.09 0.80 -5.23
C LEU A 110 7.09 -0.34 -5.37
N LEU A 111 7.26 -1.13 -4.29
CA LEU A 111 8.15 -2.28 -4.28
C LEU A 111 7.65 -3.39 -5.22
N PHE A 112 6.33 -3.61 -5.29
CA PHE A 112 5.74 -4.54 -6.26
C PHE A 112 5.92 -4.04 -7.70
N GLU A 113 5.63 -2.77 -7.97
CA GLU A 113 5.86 -2.14 -9.27
C GLU A 113 7.32 -2.31 -9.72
N ALA A 114 8.29 -2.06 -8.82
CA ALA A 114 9.71 -2.23 -9.11
C ALA A 114 10.06 -3.68 -9.45
N MET A 115 9.50 -4.67 -8.74
CA MET A 115 9.74 -6.09 -9.02
C MET A 115 9.12 -6.58 -10.33
N VAL A 116 8.15 -5.86 -10.91
CA VAL A 116 7.63 -6.16 -12.24
C VAL A 116 8.41 -5.41 -13.33
N VAL A 117 8.67 -4.12 -13.11
CA VAL A 117 9.28 -3.23 -14.11
C VAL A 117 10.77 -3.49 -14.30
N GLU A 118 11.52 -3.78 -13.23
CA GLU A 118 12.96 -4.00 -13.34
C GLU A 118 13.29 -5.26 -14.17
N PRO A 119 12.68 -6.43 -13.93
CA PRO A 119 12.94 -7.62 -14.74
C PRO A 119 12.44 -7.50 -16.19
N ALA A 120 11.39 -6.70 -16.44
CA ALA A 120 10.85 -6.47 -17.77
C ALA A 120 11.84 -5.82 -18.74
N LYS A 121 12.96 -5.29 -18.24
CA LYS A 121 14.08 -4.80 -19.07
C LYS A 121 14.84 -5.93 -19.78
N SER A 122 14.76 -7.16 -19.28
CA SER A 122 15.55 -8.30 -19.75
C SER A 122 14.78 -9.61 -19.91
N GLN A 123 13.54 -9.69 -19.44
CA GLN A 123 12.72 -10.91 -19.48
C GLN A 123 11.38 -10.66 -20.19
N PRO A 124 10.82 -11.67 -20.88
CA PRO A 124 9.47 -11.61 -21.42
C PRO A 124 8.43 -11.36 -20.31
N VAL A 125 7.43 -10.53 -20.62
CA VAL A 125 6.34 -10.20 -19.68
C VAL A 125 5.58 -11.46 -19.22
N ALA A 126 5.46 -12.48 -20.07
CA ALA A 126 4.81 -13.75 -19.73
C ALA A 126 5.52 -14.49 -18.58
N ASP A 127 6.85 -14.48 -18.56
CA ASP A 127 7.63 -15.13 -17.50
C ASP A 127 7.45 -14.39 -16.17
N ILE A 128 7.45 -13.05 -16.23
CA ILE A 128 7.24 -12.19 -15.06
C ILE A 128 5.84 -12.38 -14.49
N ALA A 129 4.82 -12.42 -15.35
CA ALA A 129 3.43 -12.70 -14.98
C ALA A 129 3.31 -14.06 -14.26
N GLY A 130 3.97 -15.09 -14.77
CA GLY A 130 4.07 -16.40 -14.12
C GLY A 130 4.73 -16.35 -12.74
N GLN A 131 5.80 -15.56 -12.59
CA GLN A 131 6.49 -15.39 -11.30
C GLN A 131 5.65 -14.68 -10.24
N VAL A 132 4.91 -13.64 -10.62
CA VAL A 132 4.08 -12.87 -9.66
C VAL A 132 2.71 -13.50 -9.42
N GLY A 133 2.34 -14.49 -10.24
CA GLY A 133 1.03 -15.13 -10.20
C GLY A 133 -0.09 -14.15 -10.55
N GLU A 134 0.23 -13.15 -11.38
CA GLU A 134 -0.73 -12.22 -11.97
C GLU A 134 -0.97 -12.70 -13.39
N HIS A 135 -2.23 -12.99 -13.72
CA HIS A 135 -2.63 -13.24 -15.09
C HIS A 135 -3.30 -11.97 -15.61
N ASP A 136 -3.04 -11.61 -16.87
CA ASP A 136 -3.73 -10.50 -17.52
C ASP A 136 -5.23 -10.81 -17.47
N THR A 137 -5.96 -10.15 -16.59
CA THR A 137 -7.43 -10.13 -16.64
C THR A 137 -7.79 -9.19 -17.78
N GLY A 138 -7.54 -9.67 -19.00
CA GLY A 138 -7.86 -8.95 -20.23
C GLY A 138 -9.33 -8.54 -20.22
N CYS A 139 -9.54 -7.25 -20.53
CA CYS A 139 -10.76 -6.65 -21.08
C CYS A 139 -11.94 -7.63 -21.26
N GLY A 140 -12.85 -7.66 -20.29
CA GLY A 140 -14.19 -8.17 -20.51
C GLY A 140 -15.03 -7.11 -21.23
N GLY A 141 -15.33 -7.41 -22.50
CA GLY A 141 -16.44 -6.94 -23.36
C GLY A 141 -17.18 -5.65 -23.02
#